data_AF-A0A7V4LH06-F1
#
_entry.id   AF-A0A7V4LH06-F1
#
_cell.length_a   1.000
_cell.length_b   1.000
_cell.length_c   1.000
_cell.angle_alpha   90.00
_cell.angle_beta   90.00
_cell.angle_gamma   90.00
#
_symmetry.space_group_name_H-M   'P 1'
#
loop_
_entity.id
_entity.type
_entity.pdbx_description
1 polymer ?
#
loop_
_entity_poly.entity_id
_entity_poly.type
_entity_poly.pdbx_seq_one_letter_code
_entity_poly.pdbx_strand_id
1 'polypeptide(L)'
;MRRRSRKAVLAMLLAAAACGHDWNAPDGDASSPAEDGEARLDAVEDAVADGEADAAGDHGADGSEARDLVEDGGTDGPPPSCGNGVLDPGEECDDGNERNEDECLDACLRPWCGDGYVHEGFEECDPGGLGIVPGCDADCTLAACGDGTTGIVPGLLDGFEGGTLASPPWENGTPYGFAPVAGDAAEGVWAVGSTNVGVRDSTAWIQARAATSGRVCFWFMGESADRGRDEFRFLVDGSAEFVESRAQLAWLQVCRDVTPGVHTFRWEYDRGRRAEVAGLDAYFIDGIDTGGPFVEECDDANLENTDACLATCRAASCGDGFVRADHEECDGNTRSCVTSCGSLGVETCGPACSWSGICSPPAEVCNGLDDDCDGSRDETFPCRAGAGRACANACDRPGTELCDTTCNWSGACCAATELCDCGRCDDDCDGLTDEGCVPC
;
A
#
# COMPACT_ATOMS: atom_id res chain seq x y z
N MET A 1 27.29 -29.03 37.50
CA MET A 1 26.65 -29.24 38.81
C MET A 1 25.14 -29.08 38.66
N ARG A 2 24.36 -30.11 38.97
CA ARG A 2 22.88 -30.05 39.04
C ARG A 2 22.43 -29.38 40.33
N ARG A 3 21.35 -28.58 40.31
CA ARG A 3 20.32 -28.55 41.37
C ARG A 3 19.00 -27.90 40.89
N ARG A 4 17.90 -28.44 41.42
CA ARG A 4 16.52 -28.43 40.94
C ARG A 4 15.67 -27.25 41.45
N SER A 5 14.71 -26.83 40.61
CA SER A 5 13.27 -26.57 40.81
C SER A 5 12.72 -25.91 42.08
N ARG A 6 11.75 -24.98 41.90
CA ARG A 6 10.35 -25.00 42.44
C ARG A 6 9.54 -23.80 41.89
N LYS A 7 8.42 -24.06 41.18
CA LYS A 7 6.98 -23.85 41.57
C LYS A 7 6.54 -22.37 41.50
N ALA A 8 5.36 -21.95 41.03
CA ALA A 8 4.16 -22.56 40.46
C ALA A 8 3.29 -21.39 39.95
N VAL A 9 2.55 -21.52 38.84
CA VAL A 9 1.39 -20.66 38.57
C VAL A 9 0.25 -21.53 38.05
N LEU A 10 -0.91 -21.23 38.63
CA LEU A 10 -2.18 -21.92 38.64
C LEU A 10 -2.93 -21.72 37.31
N ALA A 11 -3.43 -22.80 36.72
CA ALA A 11 -4.33 -22.76 35.57
C ALA A 11 -5.80 -22.75 36.04
N MET A 12 -6.60 -21.83 35.51
CA MET A 12 -8.06 -21.83 35.60
C MET A 12 -8.65 -21.79 34.19
N LEU A 13 -9.62 -22.68 33.96
CA LEU A 13 -10.30 -22.98 32.71
C LEU A 13 -11.15 -21.82 32.18
N LEU A 14 -11.27 -21.74 30.85
CA LEU A 14 -12.56 -21.46 30.20
C LEU A 14 -12.66 -22.22 28.87
N ALA A 15 -13.84 -22.78 28.65
CA ALA A 15 -14.17 -23.83 27.69
C ALA A 15 -14.43 -23.28 26.29
N ALA A 16 -13.98 -24.00 25.26
CA ALA A 16 -14.47 -23.86 23.89
C ALA A 16 -15.41 -25.04 23.60
N ALA A 17 -16.64 -24.69 23.23
CA ALA A 17 -17.70 -25.61 22.83
C ALA A 17 -17.39 -26.24 21.46
N ALA A 18 -17.73 -27.51 21.33
CA ALA A 18 -17.68 -28.26 20.09
C ALA A 18 -18.91 -27.96 19.22
N CYS A 19 -18.70 -27.89 17.90
CA CYS A 19 -19.67 -28.34 16.90
C CYS A 19 -18.88 -29.09 15.81
N GLY A 20 -19.08 -30.40 15.72
CA GLY A 20 -18.88 -31.14 14.47
C GLY A 20 -20.17 -31.12 13.65
N HIS A 21 -20.06 -31.35 12.34
CA HIS A 21 -20.91 -32.16 11.43
C HIS A 21 -20.27 -32.01 10.03
N ASP A 22 -19.62 -33.02 9.47
CA ASP A 22 -20.16 -34.20 8.75
C ASP A 22 -20.38 -33.93 7.23
N TRP A 23 -19.44 -34.48 6.46
CA TRP A 23 -19.50 -35.07 5.11
C TRP A 23 -20.69 -34.76 4.20
N ASN A 24 -20.42 -34.19 3.01
CA ASN A 24 -20.74 -34.84 1.73
C ASN A 24 -20.03 -34.18 0.54
N ALA A 25 -19.21 -34.94 -0.17
CA ALA A 25 -18.77 -34.67 -1.54
C ALA A 25 -19.56 -35.59 -2.49
N PRO A 26 -19.80 -35.20 -3.76
CA PRO A 26 -20.07 -36.15 -4.81
C PRO A 26 -18.88 -36.28 -5.77
N ASP A 27 -18.58 -37.54 -6.07
CA ASP A 27 -17.60 -38.05 -7.01
C ASP A 27 -17.85 -37.60 -8.46
N GLY A 28 -16.76 -37.44 -9.22
CA GLY A 28 -16.75 -37.21 -10.66
C GLY A 28 -15.35 -37.42 -11.24
N ASP A 29 -15.13 -38.65 -11.69
CA ASP A 29 -13.87 -39.34 -12.00
C ASP A 29 -13.24 -38.99 -13.36
N ALA A 30 -11.97 -39.41 -13.53
CA ALA A 30 -11.18 -39.62 -14.75
C ALA A 30 -10.42 -38.38 -15.33
N SER A 31 -9.11 -38.39 -15.63
CA SER A 31 -8.11 -39.47 -15.76
C SER A 31 -6.68 -38.87 -15.76
N SER A 32 -5.76 -39.54 -15.06
CA SER A 32 -4.28 -39.48 -15.09
C SER A 32 -3.65 -39.66 -16.50
N PRO A 33 -2.33 -39.43 -16.75
CA PRO A 33 -1.25 -39.65 -15.78
C PRO A 33 -0.12 -38.61 -15.66
N ALA A 34 0.43 -38.64 -14.44
CA ALA A 34 1.75 -38.16 -14.08
C ALA A 34 2.82 -39.01 -14.79
N GLU A 35 3.88 -38.36 -15.24
CA GLU A 35 5.13 -39.03 -15.56
C GLU A 35 6.16 -38.72 -14.47
N ASP A 36 6.69 -39.81 -13.91
CA ASP A 36 7.79 -39.87 -12.97
C ASP A 36 9.11 -39.53 -13.69
N GLY A 37 9.95 -38.72 -13.06
CA GLY A 37 11.27 -38.37 -13.59
C GLY A 37 12.21 -37.91 -12.49
N GLU A 38 12.64 -38.84 -11.64
CA GLU A 38 13.72 -38.61 -10.67
C GLU A 38 15.04 -38.31 -11.40
N ALA A 39 15.49 -37.05 -11.36
CA ALA A 39 16.85 -36.69 -11.76
C ALA A 39 17.78 -36.73 -10.55
N ARG A 40 18.44 -37.87 -10.43
CA ARG A 40 19.56 -38.17 -9.55
C ARG A 40 20.77 -37.29 -9.93
N LEU A 41 21.18 -36.41 -9.02
CA LEU A 41 22.46 -35.69 -9.10
C LEU A 41 23.59 -36.68 -8.81
N ASP A 42 24.19 -37.26 -9.84
CA ASP A 42 25.46 -37.96 -9.70
C ASP A 42 26.60 -36.94 -9.63
N ALA A 43 27.35 -37.04 -8.53
CA ALA A 43 28.57 -36.31 -8.26
C ALA A 43 29.65 -36.64 -9.29
N VAL A 44 30.35 -35.61 -9.77
CA VAL A 44 31.70 -35.73 -10.32
C VAL A 44 32.66 -35.07 -9.34
N GLU A 45 33.32 -35.90 -8.53
CA GLU A 45 34.56 -35.61 -7.83
C GLU A 45 35.74 -35.82 -8.79
N ASP A 46 36.58 -34.79 -8.97
CA ASP A 46 38.03 -34.87 -9.18
C ASP A 46 38.54 -33.41 -9.16
N ALA A 47 39.06 -32.85 -8.06
CA ALA A 47 40.36 -33.07 -7.42
C ALA A 47 41.57 -32.52 -8.19
N VAL A 48 42.42 -31.81 -7.41
CA VAL A 48 43.87 -31.52 -7.60
C VAL A 48 44.16 -30.20 -8.37
N ALA A 49 44.98 -29.24 -7.90
CA ALA A 49 45.95 -29.16 -6.79
C ALA A 49 46.21 -27.70 -6.37
N ASP A 50 46.47 -27.53 -5.09
CA ASP A 50 47.22 -26.39 -4.51
C ASP A 50 48.67 -26.35 -5.00
N GLY A 51 49.22 -25.14 -5.14
CA GLY A 51 50.61 -24.92 -5.53
C GLY A 51 51.06 -23.48 -5.36
N GLU A 52 51.14 -23.00 -4.12
CA GLU A 52 52.03 -21.90 -3.73
C GLU A 52 53.50 -22.26 -4.08
N ALA A 53 54.23 -21.32 -4.70
CA ALA A 53 55.69 -21.31 -4.64
C ALA A 53 56.25 -19.89 -4.75
N ASP A 54 57.09 -19.60 -3.76
CA ASP A 54 57.86 -18.40 -3.48
C ASP A 54 58.85 -17.91 -4.55
N ALA A 55 59.24 -16.66 -4.34
CA ALA A 55 60.26 -15.84 -4.99
C ALA A 55 61.68 -16.45 -5.08
N ALA A 56 62.47 -15.96 -6.06
CA ALA A 56 63.81 -15.36 -5.86
C ALA A 56 64.55 -14.98 -7.17
N GLY A 57 65.23 -13.81 -7.13
CA GLY A 57 66.58 -13.55 -7.68
C GLY A 57 66.73 -13.34 -9.19
N ASP A 58 66.92 -12.11 -9.66
CA ASP A 58 68.21 -11.40 -9.85
C ASP A 58 69.02 -11.84 -11.09
N HIS A 59 69.18 -10.93 -12.06
CA HIS A 59 70.49 -10.47 -12.54
C HIS A 59 70.34 -9.21 -13.39
N GLY A 60 70.94 -8.12 -12.90
CA GLY A 60 71.07 -6.86 -13.63
C GLY A 60 72.25 -6.79 -14.61
N ALA A 61 72.12 -5.79 -15.48
CA ALA A 61 73.12 -5.07 -16.27
C ALA A 61 73.69 -5.72 -17.54
N ASP A 62 73.40 -5.11 -18.70
CA ASP A 62 74.40 -4.30 -19.42
C ASP A 62 73.72 -3.33 -20.38
N GLY A 63 74.24 -2.10 -20.46
CA GLY A 63 73.76 -1.08 -21.37
C GLY A 63 74.39 -1.22 -22.76
N SER A 64 73.62 -0.94 -23.81
CA SER A 64 74.20 -0.44 -25.06
C SER A 64 73.15 0.26 -25.94
N GLU A 65 73.34 1.56 -26.05
CA GLU A 65 73.30 2.33 -27.30
C GLU A 65 71.96 2.57 -28.02
N ALA A 66 71.45 3.78 -27.83
CA ALA A 66 70.63 4.48 -28.81
C ALA A 66 71.44 4.76 -30.09
N ARG A 67 70.93 4.27 -31.24
CA ARG A 67 71.32 4.59 -32.63
C ARG A 67 70.04 4.39 -33.48
N ASP A 68 69.23 5.42 -33.67
CA ASP A 68 69.18 6.29 -34.87
C ASP A 68 68.90 5.57 -36.21
N LEU A 69 67.61 5.63 -36.62
CA LEU A 69 66.99 5.81 -37.96
C LEU A 69 67.70 5.16 -39.20
N VAL A 70 67.09 4.46 -40.17
CA VAL A 70 65.86 4.67 -40.99
C VAL A 70 65.56 3.40 -41.84
N GLU A 71 64.28 3.18 -42.17
CA GLU A 71 63.68 2.40 -43.30
C GLU A 71 63.99 0.90 -43.46
N ASP A 72 63.00 0.08 -43.05
CA ASP A 72 62.43 -0.93 -43.94
C ASP A 72 60.89 -0.85 -43.87
N GLY A 73 60.25 -0.85 -45.04
CA GLY A 73 58.83 -0.55 -45.23
C GLY A 73 57.93 -1.74 -44.94
N GLY A 74 57.83 -2.14 -43.67
CA GLY A 74 56.78 -3.05 -43.19
C GLY A 74 55.55 -2.24 -42.77
N THR A 75 54.44 -2.39 -43.47
CA THR A 75 53.11 -1.93 -43.00
C THR A 75 52.54 -2.83 -41.91
N ASP A 76 53.40 -3.43 -41.10
CA ASP A 76 53.01 -4.38 -40.07
C ASP A 76 53.00 -3.64 -38.74
N GLY A 77 51.95 -2.85 -38.53
CA GLY A 77 51.52 -2.52 -37.18
C GLY A 77 51.30 -3.82 -36.37
N PRO A 78 51.21 -3.75 -35.03
CA PRO A 78 50.75 -4.89 -34.25
C PRO A 78 49.46 -5.46 -34.90
N PRO A 79 49.26 -6.78 -34.87
CA PRO A 79 48.06 -7.38 -35.47
C PRO A 79 46.82 -6.69 -34.89
N PRO A 80 45.76 -6.48 -35.69
CA PRO A 80 44.55 -5.83 -35.22
C PRO A 80 44.05 -6.57 -33.99
N SER A 81 43.83 -5.81 -32.93
CA SER A 81 43.51 -6.33 -31.60
C SER A 81 42.57 -5.36 -30.93
N CYS A 82 41.38 -5.84 -30.60
CA CYS A 82 40.39 -5.02 -29.93
C CYS A 82 40.88 -4.52 -28.57
N GLY A 83 40.51 -3.30 -28.22
CA GLY A 83 40.79 -2.67 -26.93
C GLY A 83 42.18 -2.05 -26.85
N ASN A 84 42.81 -1.73 -27.98
CA ASN A 84 44.18 -1.19 -28.02
C ASN A 84 44.24 0.34 -28.09
N GLY A 85 43.08 0.99 -28.25
CA GLY A 85 42.89 2.44 -28.36
C GLY A 85 42.99 2.96 -29.79
N VAL A 86 43.05 2.08 -30.79
CA VAL A 86 43.20 2.41 -32.21
C VAL A 86 42.16 1.63 -33.01
N LEU A 87 41.30 2.37 -33.72
CA LEU A 87 40.31 1.77 -34.60
C LEU A 87 40.97 1.10 -35.82
N ASP A 88 41.08 -0.23 -35.78
CA ASP A 88 41.71 -1.04 -36.81
C ASP A 88 40.72 -1.44 -37.94
N PRO A 89 41.21 -1.82 -39.13
CA PRO A 89 40.33 -2.25 -40.23
C PRO A 89 39.51 -3.50 -39.88
N GLY A 90 38.20 -3.33 -39.72
CA GLY A 90 37.25 -4.41 -39.38
C GLY A 90 36.54 -4.20 -38.06
N GLU A 91 37.02 -3.27 -37.23
CA GLU A 91 36.39 -2.86 -35.99
C GLU A 91 35.32 -1.78 -36.24
N GLU A 92 34.25 -1.80 -35.44
CA GLU A 92 33.23 -0.74 -35.44
C GLU A 92 33.53 0.38 -34.44
N CYS A 93 34.28 0.05 -33.39
CA CYS A 93 34.76 0.92 -32.32
C CYS A 93 36.04 0.32 -31.72
N ASP A 94 36.79 1.12 -30.95
CA ASP A 94 37.83 0.67 -30.01
C ASP A 94 38.00 1.80 -28.97
N ASP A 95 37.80 1.49 -27.69
CA ASP A 95 37.87 2.46 -26.59
C ASP A 95 39.11 2.29 -25.69
N GLY A 96 40.05 1.42 -26.11
CA GLY A 96 41.29 1.17 -25.39
C GLY A 96 41.19 0.20 -24.23
N ASN A 97 40.12 -0.59 -24.13
CA ASN A 97 40.03 -1.68 -23.17
C ASN A 97 39.15 -2.86 -23.65
N GLU A 98 39.04 -3.92 -22.84
CA GLU A 98 38.28 -5.16 -23.17
C GLU A 98 37.04 -5.33 -22.26
N ARG A 99 36.49 -4.24 -21.72
CA ARG A 99 35.26 -4.29 -20.93
C ARG A 99 34.08 -4.17 -21.87
N ASN A 100 32.97 -4.80 -21.51
CA ASN A 100 31.78 -4.79 -22.34
C ASN A 100 30.75 -3.78 -21.84
N GLU A 101 30.95 -3.16 -20.67
CA GLU A 101 29.97 -2.28 -20.03
C GLU A 101 30.16 -0.78 -20.35
N ASP A 102 31.04 -0.45 -21.30
CA ASP A 102 31.38 0.91 -21.74
C ASP A 102 31.12 1.11 -23.24
N GLU A 103 31.90 1.97 -23.92
CA GLU A 103 31.55 2.51 -25.24
C GLU A 103 31.80 1.50 -26.38
N CYS A 104 32.52 0.40 -26.11
CA CYS A 104 32.85 -0.62 -27.11
C CYS A 104 32.91 -2.03 -26.50
N LEU A 105 32.29 -3.03 -27.16
CA LEU A 105 32.39 -4.42 -26.73
C LEU A 105 33.81 -4.98 -26.96
N ASP A 106 34.18 -6.04 -26.24
CA ASP A 106 35.45 -6.78 -26.37
C ASP A 106 35.65 -7.44 -27.75
N ALA A 107 34.58 -7.52 -28.53
CA ALA A 107 34.56 -7.95 -29.92
C ALA A 107 34.73 -6.80 -30.92
N CYS A 108 34.95 -5.58 -30.44
CA CYS A 108 35.05 -4.32 -31.21
C CYS A 108 33.81 -4.04 -32.06
N LEU A 109 32.66 -4.35 -31.45
CA LEU A 109 31.34 -4.02 -31.95
C LEU A 109 30.75 -2.93 -31.08
N ARG A 110 29.97 -2.04 -31.70
CA ARG A 110 29.26 -1.03 -30.93
C ARG A 110 28.20 -1.69 -30.04
N PRO A 111 28.05 -1.23 -28.79
CA PRO A 111 26.93 -1.56 -27.92
C PRO A 111 25.58 -1.53 -28.64
N TRP A 112 24.68 -2.45 -28.30
CA TRP A 112 23.27 -2.27 -28.62
C TRP A 112 22.36 -2.79 -27.52
N CYS A 113 21.20 -2.16 -27.39
CA CYS A 113 20.15 -2.61 -26.47
C CYS A 113 19.76 -4.08 -26.70
N GLY A 114 19.99 -4.94 -25.71
CA GLY A 114 19.74 -6.37 -25.73
C GLY A 114 20.95 -7.22 -26.11
N ASP A 115 22.18 -6.69 -26.05
CA ASP A 115 23.41 -7.47 -26.23
C ASP A 115 23.85 -8.21 -24.96
N GLY A 116 23.22 -7.93 -23.82
CA GLY A 116 23.45 -8.59 -22.54
C GLY A 116 24.36 -7.83 -21.57
N TYR A 117 24.80 -6.63 -21.93
CA TYR A 117 25.60 -5.75 -21.07
C TYR A 117 24.84 -4.45 -20.84
N VAL A 118 25.01 -3.83 -19.65
CA VAL A 118 24.46 -2.49 -19.39
C VAL A 118 25.56 -1.47 -19.64
N HIS A 119 25.37 -0.63 -20.66
CA HIS A 119 26.35 0.34 -21.11
C HIS A 119 26.18 1.72 -20.43
N GLU A 120 27.15 2.13 -19.61
CA GLU A 120 27.06 3.38 -18.84
C GLU A 120 26.86 4.59 -19.76
N GLY A 121 25.76 5.33 -19.55
CA GLY A 121 25.43 6.54 -20.31
C GLY A 121 24.80 6.31 -21.69
N PHE A 122 24.63 5.05 -22.12
CA PHE A 122 23.91 4.70 -23.34
C PHE A 122 22.52 4.13 -23.05
N GLU A 123 22.38 3.38 -21.95
CA GLU A 123 21.11 2.79 -21.53
C GLU A 123 21.00 2.69 -20.01
N GLU A 124 19.79 2.48 -19.51
CA GLU A 124 19.53 2.38 -18.07
C GLU A 124 19.56 0.92 -17.57
N CYS A 125 19.35 -0.02 -18.48
CA CYS A 125 19.31 -1.46 -18.26
C CYS A 125 19.47 -2.19 -19.60
N ASP A 126 19.59 -3.52 -19.58
CA ASP A 126 19.62 -4.35 -20.79
C ASP A 126 18.61 -5.51 -20.64
N PRO A 127 17.66 -5.68 -21.59
CA PRO A 127 16.64 -6.71 -21.52
C PRO A 127 17.13 -8.09 -22.03
N GLY A 128 18.41 -8.19 -22.38
CA GLY A 128 19.05 -9.30 -23.04
C GLY A 128 18.50 -9.59 -24.43
N GLY A 129 19.14 -10.51 -25.14
CA GLY A 129 18.69 -10.92 -26.48
C GLY A 129 17.34 -11.63 -26.53
N LEU A 130 16.71 -11.94 -25.39
CA LEU A 130 15.39 -12.56 -25.29
C LEU A 130 14.27 -11.58 -24.92
N GLY A 131 14.58 -10.33 -24.52
CA GLY A 131 13.60 -9.25 -24.35
C GLY A 131 12.64 -9.39 -23.17
N ILE A 132 13.02 -10.09 -22.09
CA ILE A 132 12.16 -10.29 -20.91
C ILE A 132 12.99 -10.26 -19.61
N VAL A 133 13.62 -9.13 -19.32
CA VAL A 133 14.21 -8.87 -18.01
C VAL A 133 13.24 -7.99 -17.21
N PRO A 134 12.82 -8.41 -16.00
CA PRO A 134 12.03 -7.55 -15.13
C PRO A 134 12.71 -6.20 -14.91
N GLY A 135 11.98 -5.12 -15.13
CA GLY A 135 12.46 -3.76 -14.95
C GLY A 135 13.22 -3.16 -16.13
N CYS A 136 13.22 -3.81 -17.30
CA CYS A 136 13.83 -3.24 -18.49
C CYS A 136 12.94 -3.36 -19.73
N ASP A 137 12.70 -2.23 -20.39
CA ASP A 137 11.92 -2.16 -21.62
C ASP A 137 12.74 -2.60 -22.84
N ALA A 138 12.05 -2.82 -23.95
CA ALA A 138 12.68 -3.24 -25.21
C ALA A 138 13.57 -2.15 -25.84
N ASP A 139 13.46 -0.91 -25.40
CA ASP A 139 14.31 0.23 -25.77
C ASP A 139 15.32 0.59 -24.67
N CYS A 140 15.53 -0.31 -23.71
CA CYS A 140 16.55 -0.22 -22.66
C CYS A 140 16.39 0.97 -21.69
N THR A 141 15.15 1.44 -21.55
CA THR A 141 14.71 2.26 -20.43
C THR A 141 14.25 1.38 -19.27
N LEU A 142 14.31 1.90 -18.05
CA LEU A 142 13.74 1.20 -16.90
C LEU A 142 12.21 1.17 -17.01
N ALA A 143 11.65 -0.03 -16.92
CA ALA A 143 10.20 -0.20 -16.97
C ALA A 143 9.52 0.54 -15.80
N ALA A 144 8.63 1.45 -16.14
CA ALA A 144 7.96 2.32 -15.19
C ALA A 144 6.53 2.65 -15.65
N CYS A 145 5.59 2.47 -14.73
CA CYS A 145 4.21 2.87 -14.97
C CYS A 145 4.08 4.32 -15.45
N GLY A 146 3.44 4.51 -16.59
CA GLY A 146 3.26 5.76 -17.32
C GLY A 146 4.32 6.06 -18.37
N ASP A 147 5.16 5.10 -18.78
CA ASP A 147 6.25 5.30 -19.75
C ASP A 147 5.85 5.05 -21.22
N GLY A 148 4.65 4.52 -21.46
CA GLY A 148 4.12 4.18 -22.77
C GLY A 148 4.26 2.72 -23.17
N THR A 149 4.84 1.88 -22.32
CA THR A 149 5.13 0.47 -22.56
C THR A 149 4.57 -0.38 -21.43
N THR A 150 3.90 -1.49 -21.76
CA THR A 150 3.49 -2.46 -20.73
C THR A 150 4.65 -3.37 -20.38
N GLY A 151 5.02 -3.44 -19.11
CA GLY A 151 6.18 -4.23 -18.67
C GLY A 151 6.03 -4.94 -17.33
N ILE A 152 7.18 -5.30 -16.78
CA ILE A 152 7.31 -5.81 -15.41
C ILE A 152 8.04 -4.73 -14.61
N VAL A 153 7.31 -3.98 -13.79
CA VAL A 153 7.89 -2.92 -12.96
C VAL A 153 8.55 -3.54 -11.73
N PRO A 154 9.80 -3.17 -11.41
CA PRO A 154 10.52 -3.75 -10.28
C PRO A 154 9.97 -3.19 -8.97
N GLY A 155 10.02 -4.04 -7.94
CA GLY A 155 9.86 -3.58 -6.58
C GLY A 155 11.11 -2.87 -6.07
N LEU A 156 10.94 -2.12 -4.99
CA LEU A 156 12.02 -1.60 -4.18
C LEU A 156 12.52 -2.68 -3.21
N LEU A 157 13.81 -2.98 -3.28
CA LEU A 157 14.57 -3.75 -2.31
C LEU A 157 15.85 -2.96 -1.98
N ASP A 158 15.92 -2.40 -0.79
CA ASP A 158 17.08 -1.60 -0.36
C ASP A 158 17.33 -1.73 1.14
N GLY A 159 18.50 -2.24 1.50
CA GLY A 159 19.02 -2.27 2.86
C GLY A 159 20.05 -1.18 3.14
N PHE A 160 20.23 -0.22 2.23
CA PHE A 160 21.12 0.94 2.35
C PHE A 160 22.62 0.64 2.56
N GLU A 161 23.04 -0.62 2.43
CA GLU A 161 24.40 -1.11 2.69
C GLU A 161 25.49 -0.51 1.78
N GLY A 162 25.10 0.13 0.68
CA GLY A 162 26.00 0.96 -0.12
C GLY A 162 26.47 2.23 0.59
N GLY A 163 25.88 2.59 1.74
CA GLY A 163 26.17 3.81 2.48
C GLY A 163 25.79 5.08 1.72
N THR A 164 24.86 4.98 0.78
CA THR A 164 24.44 6.04 -0.12
C THR A 164 22.97 5.91 -0.48
N LEU A 165 22.37 6.99 -0.97
CA LEU A 165 21.02 7.03 -1.56
C LEU A 165 21.08 7.06 -3.10
N ALA A 166 22.21 6.68 -3.69
CA ALA A 166 22.42 6.71 -5.15
C ALA A 166 21.65 5.61 -5.90
N SER A 167 21.01 4.69 -5.18
CA SER A 167 20.12 3.65 -5.70
C SER A 167 19.20 3.21 -4.57
N PRO A 168 17.92 2.86 -4.78
CA PRO A 168 17.03 2.99 -5.97
C PRO A 168 16.41 4.40 -6.12
N PRO A 169 15.27 4.69 -6.83
CA PRO A 169 14.91 6.04 -7.32
C PRO A 169 14.42 6.99 -6.21
N TRP A 170 15.30 7.26 -5.26
CA TRP A 170 15.05 7.98 -4.05
C TRP A 170 14.87 9.47 -4.35
N GLU A 171 13.67 9.95 -4.09
CA GLU A 171 13.41 11.37 -3.94
C GLU A 171 13.54 11.73 -2.46
N ASN A 172 14.47 12.64 -2.17
CA ASN A 172 14.77 13.05 -0.80
C ASN A 172 14.32 14.48 -0.55
N GLY A 173 13.74 14.72 0.62
CA GLY A 173 13.19 16.01 0.98
C GLY A 173 14.24 17.12 1.09
N THR A 174 13.84 18.34 0.72
CA THR A 174 14.63 19.57 0.91
C THR A 174 13.83 20.60 1.72
N PRO A 175 14.43 21.27 2.71
CA PRO A 175 15.83 21.16 3.15
C PRO A 175 16.14 19.94 4.04
N TYR A 176 15.13 19.16 4.42
CA TYR A 176 15.30 17.99 5.29
C TYR A 176 14.78 16.71 4.65
N GLY A 177 15.53 15.64 4.83
CA GLY A 177 15.29 14.34 4.24
C GLY A 177 15.89 13.25 5.12
N PHE A 178 16.26 12.12 4.53
CA PHE A 178 16.98 11.04 5.21
C PHE A 178 18.42 10.96 4.69
N ALA A 179 19.34 10.48 5.54
CA ALA A 179 20.74 10.31 5.17
C ALA A 179 21.30 8.99 5.74
N PRO A 180 22.27 8.35 5.06
CA PRO A 180 22.90 7.13 5.55
C PRO A 180 23.57 7.29 6.92
N VAL A 181 23.40 6.29 7.79
CA VAL A 181 23.96 6.22 9.14
C VAL A 181 24.58 4.84 9.35
N ALA A 182 25.85 4.81 9.71
CA ALA A 182 26.59 3.57 9.94
C ALA A 182 26.58 3.15 11.42
N GLY A 183 26.50 1.84 11.67
CA GLY A 183 26.69 1.21 12.97
C GLY A 183 25.43 1.08 13.83
N ASP A 184 24.33 1.71 13.43
CA ASP A 184 23.00 1.60 14.04
C ASP A 184 21.99 1.22 12.94
N ALA A 185 22.04 -0.05 12.51
CA ALA A 185 21.20 -0.63 11.46
C ALA A 185 20.41 -1.84 11.99
N ALA A 186 19.28 -2.16 11.36
CA ALA A 186 18.48 -3.33 11.70
C ALA A 186 19.13 -4.59 11.14
N GLU A 187 19.64 -4.47 9.92
CA GLU A 187 20.41 -5.46 9.19
C GLU A 187 21.73 -4.82 8.73
N GLY A 188 22.78 -5.62 8.52
CA GLY A 188 24.06 -5.10 8.02
C GLY A 188 24.70 -3.99 8.86
N VAL A 189 25.16 -2.92 8.19
CA VAL A 189 25.95 -1.82 8.73
C VAL A 189 25.26 -0.48 8.59
N TRP A 190 24.47 -0.28 7.53
CA TRP A 190 23.94 1.03 7.16
C TRP A 190 22.42 1.05 7.21
N ALA A 191 21.87 2.06 7.86
CA ALA A 191 20.46 2.44 7.76
C ALA A 191 20.37 3.88 7.26
N VAL A 192 19.16 4.45 7.15
CA VAL A 192 18.99 5.88 6.90
C VAL A 192 18.21 6.54 8.03
N GLY A 193 18.63 7.75 8.42
CA GLY A 193 18.04 8.51 9.51
C GLY A 193 17.60 9.90 9.08
N SER A 194 16.55 10.42 9.71
CA SER A 194 16.04 11.78 9.48
C SER A 194 17.09 12.85 9.75
N THR A 195 17.19 13.88 8.89
CA THR A 195 18.22 14.94 9.01
C THR A 195 17.78 16.20 9.74
N ASN A 196 16.50 16.33 10.07
CA ASN A 196 15.95 17.46 10.82
C ASN A 196 16.13 17.37 12.35
N VAL A 197 17.10 16.58 12.81
CA VAL A 197 17.41 16.46 14.24
C VAL A 197 17.82 17.82 14.80
N GLY A 198 17.18 18.23 15.90
CA GLY A 198 17.36 19.54 16.53
C GLY A 198 16.63 20.69 15.84
N VAL A 199 15.93 20.46 14.72
CA VAL A 199 15.22 21.51 13.97
C VAL A 199 13.72 21.42 14.21
N ARG A 200 13.13 22.46 14.80
CA ARG A 200 11.69 22.54 15.10
C ARG A 200 10.87 22.95 13.88
N ASP A 201 9.58 22.61 13.90
CA ASP A 201 8.62 22.98 12.86
C ASP A 201 9.12 22.58 11.47
N SER A 202 9.56 21.33 11.37
CA SER A 202 10.27 20.80 10.21
C SER A 202 9.77 19.41 9.86
N THR A 203 9.86 19.08 8.58
CA THR A 203 9.47 17.77 8.04
C THR A 203 10.64 17.22 7.25
N ALA A 204 11.14 16.06 7.65
CA ALA A 204 12.09 15.27 6.87
C ALA A 204 11.34 14.15 6.16
N TRP A 205 11.65 13.89 4.90
CA TRP A 205 11.01 12.79 4.16
C TRP A 205 11.93 12.20 3.11
N ILE A 206 11.70 10.93 2.79
CA ILE A 206 12.27 10.23 1.66
C ILE A 206 11.15 9.40 1.02
N GLN A 207 11.13 9.31 -0.31
CA GLN A 207 10.14 8.52 -1.02
C GLN A 207 10.73 7.87 -2.26
N ALA A 208 10.08 6.80 -2.72
CA ALA A 208 10.36 6.17 -4.00
C ALA A 208 9.05 5.66 -4.59
N ARG A 209 8.96 5.70 -5.91
CA ARG A 209 7.87 5.06 -6.66
C ARG A 209 8.33 3.67 -7.08
N ALA A 210 7.56 2.65 -6.73
CA ALA A 210 7.94 1.26 -6.97
C ALA A 210 6.72 0.32 -7.03
N ALA A 211 6.90 -0.85 -7.63
CA ALA A 211 5.89 -1.89 -7.64
C ALA A 211 5.80 -2.66 -6.31
N THR A 212 4.62 -3.17 -6.00
CA THR A 212 4.42 -4.20 -4.97
C THR A 212 3.50 -5.30 -5.49
N SER A 213 3.77 -6.54 -5.11
CA SER A 213 2.83 -7.66 -5.33
C SER A 213 1.74 -7.74 -4.24
N GLY A 214 1.74 -6.81 -3.27
CA GLY A 214 0.67 -6.67 -2.29
C GLY A 214 1.10 -6.61 -0.82
N ARG A 215 2.40 -6.54 -0.53
CA ARG A 215 2.91 -6.41 0.84
C ARG A 215 4.22 -5.65 0.85
N VAL A 216 4.30 -4.65 1.72
CA VAL A 216 5.49 -3.84 1.92
C VAL A 216 5.97 -3.99 3.36
N CYS A 217 7.27 -4.20 3.54
CA CYS A 217 7.92 -4.33 4.82
C CYS A 217 9.15 -3.41 4.90
N PHE A 218 9.43 -2.90 6.10
CA PHE A 218 10.66 -2.18 6.41
C PHE A 218 10.93 -2.27 7.92
N TRP A 219 12.19 -2.06 8.31
CA TRP A 219 12.57 -1.88 9.70
C TRP A 219 12.45 -0.43 10.11
N PHE A 220 12.00 -0.21 11.34
CA PHE A 220 11.78 1.10 11.92
C PHE A 220 12.32 1.18 13.34
N MET A 221 13.00 2.28 13.66
CA MET A 221 13.45 2.62 15.01
C MET A 221 13.40 4.14 15.18
N GLY A 222 13.15 4.61 16.40
CA GLY A 222 13.36 6.02 16.69
C GLY A 222 12.83 6.45 18.03
N GLU A 223 13.15 7.68 18.39
CA GLU A 223 12.76 8.28 19.65
C GLU A 223 12.06 9.62 19.38
N SER A 224 10.90 9.82 19.99
CA SER A 224 10.35 11.17 20.18
C SER A 224 10.28 11.46 21.67
N ALA A 225 10.87 12.59 22.07
CA ALA A 225 10.75 13.09 23.43
C ALA A 225 9.38 13.75 23.71
N ASP A 226 8.60 14.07 22.66
CA ASP A 226 7.30 14.76 22.73
C ASP A 226 6.14 13.87 22.20
N ARG A 227 5.64 12.99 23.08
CA ARG A 227 4.51 12.07 22.76
C ARG A 227 3.31 12.78 22.13
N GLY A 228 2.96 12.35 20.92
CA GLY A 228 1.77 12.82 20.18
C GLY A 228 1.92 14.19 19.53
N ARG A 229 3.15 14.66 19.30
CA ARG A 229 3.43 15.91 18.55
C ARG A 229 4.51 15.78 17.50
N ASP A 230 5.54 14.98 17.75
CA ASP A 230 6.41 14.52 16.67
C ASP A 230 5.85 13.20 16.16
N GLU A 231 5.81 13.06 14.86
CA GLU A 231 5.09 11.97 14.21
C GLU A 231 5.91 11.44 13.04
N PHE A 232 6.20 10.15 13.10
CA PHE A 232 6.65 9.40 11.96
C PHE A 232 5.45 8.82 11.22
N ARG A 233 5.44 8.97 9.89
CA ARG A 233 4.42 8.43 9.00
C ARG A 233 5.07 7.61 7.89
N PHE A 234 4.51 6.43 7.64
CA PHE A 234 4.70 5.73 6.37
C PHE A 234 3.41 5.90 5.57
N LEU A 235 3.56 6.46 4.37
CA LEU A 235 2.47 6.78 3.48
C LEU A 235 2.56 5.95 2.19
N VAL A 236 1.40 5.53 1.71
CA VAL A 236 1.21 4.93 0.39
C VAL A 236 0.29 5.87 -0.39
N ASP A 237 0.78 6.42 -1.50
CA ASP A 237 0.07 7.41 -2.33
C ASP A 237 -0.50 8.60 -1.53
N GLY A 238 0.26 9.05 -0.53
CA GLY A 238 -0.12 10.15 0.36
C GLY A 238 -1.10 9.78 1.48
N SER A 239 -1.59 8.54 1.53
CA SER A 239 -2.41 8.02 2.63
C SER A 239 -1.52 7.39 3.69
N ALA A 240 -1.68 7.78 4.96
CA ALA A 240 -0.85 7.28 6.05
C ALA A 240 -1.30 5.87 6.48
N GLU A 241 -0.46 4.87 6.19
CA GLU A 241 -0.69 3.45 6.52
C GLU A 241 -0.08 3.04 7.86
N PHE A 242 0.90 3.80 8.34
CA PHE A 242 1.48 3.65 9.66
C PHE A 242 1.86 5.01 10.24
N VAL A 243 1.54 5.20 11.51
CA VAL A 243 1.79 6.43 12.24
C VAL A 243 2.32 6.07 13.63
N GLU A 244 3.46 6.64 14.02
CA GLU A 244 4.04 6.46 15.35
C GLU A 244 4.53 7.80 15.91
N SER A 245 4.23 8.04 17.19
CA SER A 245 4.57 9.27 17.91
C SER A 245 5.21 9.01 19.27
N ARG A 246 5.62 7.75 19.51
CA ARG A 246 6.27 7.29 20.75
C ARG A 246 7.66 6.75 20.43
N ALA A 247 8.50 6.77 21.46
CA ALA A 247 9.81 6.15 21.39
C ALA A 247 9.70 4.63 21.16
N GLN A 248 10.33 4.18 20.08
CA GLN A 248 10.55 2.81 19.68
C GLN A 248 12.06 2.56 19.62
N LEU A 249 12.67 2.35 20.79
CA LEU A 249 14.14 2.27 20.97
C LEU A 249 14.78 0.93 20.53
N ALA A 250 13.98 0.06 19.91
CA ALA A 250 14.44 -1.19 19.33
C ALA A 250 13.83 -1.32 17.94
N TRP A 251 14.58 -1.87 17.00
CA TRP A 251 14.11 -2.13 15.65
C TRP A 251 12.82 -2.96 15.66
N LEU A 252 11.80 -2.42 15.01
CA LEU A 252 10.50 -3.04 14.79
C LEU A 252 10.33 -3.23 13.28
N GLN A 253 10.07 -4.45 12.85
CA GLN A 253 9.66 -4.68 11.47
C GLN A 253 8.19 -4.26 11.31
N VAL A 254 7.95 -3.31 10.42
CA VAL A 254 6.62 -2.85 10.04
C VAL A 254 6.30 -3.47 8.69
N CYS A 255 5.18 -4.17 8.60
CA CYS A 255 4.65 -4.64 7.33
C CYS A 255 3.22 -4.13 7.14
N ARG A 256 2.87 -3.77 5.91
CA ARG A 256 1.53 -3.34 5.49
C ARG A 256 1.12 -4.14 4.27
N ASP A 257 -0.12 -4.61 4.28
CA ASP A 257 -0.74 -5.14 3.08
C ASP A 257 -1.15 -3.92 2.23
N VAL A 258 -0.70 -3.90 0.98
CA VAL A 258 -0.94 -2.82 0.02
C VAL A 258 -1.61 -3.45 -1.18
N THR A 259 -2.43 -2.71 -1.92
CA THR A 259 -2.99 -3.23 -3.16
C THR A 259 -1.85 -3.55 -4.14
N PRO A 260 -1.87 -4.66 -4.88
CA PRO A 260 -0.84 -4.91 -5.90
C PRO A 260 -0.89 -3.82 -6.98
N GLY A 261 0.27 -3.32 -7.40
CA GLY A 261 0.36 -2.20 -8.34
C GLY A 261 1.62 -1.37 -8.10
N VAL A 262 1.72 -0.25 -8.80
CA VAL A 262 2.78 0.74 -8.62
C VAL A 262 2.33 1.84 -7.67
N HIS A 263 3.11 2.13 -6.64
CA HIS A 263 2.73 3.11 -5.61
C HIS A 263 3.88 4.06 -5.30
N THR A 264 3.55 5.22 -4.76
CA THR A 264 4.52 6.10 -4.11
C THR A 264 4.61 5.74 -2.62
N PHE A 265 5.75 5.21 -2.21
CA PHE A 265 6.05 4.89 -0.81
C PHE A 265 6.85 6.02 -0.20
N ARG A 266 6.34 6.62 0.88
CA ARG A 266 6.97 7.76 1.54
C ARG A 266 7.14 7.49 3.03
N TRP A 267 8.36 7.72 3.53
CA TRP A 267 8.67 7.75 4.95
C TRP A 267 8.92 9.20 5.35
N GLU A 268 8.18 9.66 6.34
CA GLU A 268 8.12 11.06 6.72
C GLU A 268 8.22 11.20 8.23
N TYR A 269 8.95 12.21 8.67
CA TYR A 269 9.08 12.59 10.06
C TYR A 269 8.79 14.09 10.24
N ASP A 270 7.65 14.37 10.88
CA ASP A 270 7.24 15.69 11.32
C ASP A 270 7.72 15.97 12.73
N ARG A 271 8.40 17.11 12.91
CA ARG A 271 8.87 17.59 14.21
C ARG A 271 8.15 18.86 14.64
N GLY A 272 7.58 18.84 15.84
CA GLY A 272 6.75 19.90 16.39
C GLY A 272 7.48 21.17 16.85
N ARG A 273 6.72 22.10 17.47
CA ARG A 273 7.14 23.48 17.77
C ARG A 273 7.71 23.75 19.18
N ARG A 274 7.75 22.78 20.12
CA ARG A 274 8.12 23.03 21.53
C ARG A 274 9.58 22.66 21.88
N ALA A 275 10.01 23.10 23.06
CA ALA A 275 11.38 23.04 23.54
C ALA A 275 11.67 21.76 24.33
N GLU A 276 12.59 20.96 23.79
CA GLU A 276 13.42 19.90 24.38
C GLU A 276 12.97 19.33 25.73
N VAL A 277 12.45 18.11 25.68
CA VAL A 277 12.86 17.07 26.63
C VAL A 277 14.08 16.37 26.01
N ALA A 278 15.09 16.03 26.80
CA ALA A 278 16.28 15.36 26.27
C ALA A 278 15.92 14.02 25.59
N GLY A 279 16.40 13.81 24.36
CA GLY A 279 16.19 12.60 23.53
C GLY A 279 16.89 12.75 22.16
N LEU A 280 17.06 11.66 21.41
CA LEU A 280 17.66 11.69 20.07
C LEU A 280 16.77 12.40 19.04
N ASP A 281 15.45 12.44 19.27
CA ASP A 281 14.42 13.07 18.43
C ASP A 281 14.63 12.84 16.92
N ALA A 282 14.91 11.58 16.58
CA ALA A 282 15.27 11.09 15.26
C ALA A 282 14.59 9.75 15.01
N TYR A 283 14.25 9.50 13.75
CA TYR A 283 13.75 8.22 13.29
C TYR A 283 14.63 7.66 12.17
N PHE A 284 14.71 6.34 12.14
CA PHE A 284 15.55 5.56 11.27
C PHE A 284 14.72 4.47 10.60
N ILE A 285 15.04 4.20 9.33
CA ILE A 285 14.46 3.12 8.55
C ILE A 285 15.57 2.30 7.90
N ASP A 286 15.27 1.03 7.65
CA ASP A 286 16.21 0.06 7.08
C ASP A 286 15.47 -1.11 6.42
N GLY A 287 16.15 -1.90 5.59
CA GLY A 287 15.67 -3.14 4.97
C GLY A 287 14.29 -3.01 4.33
N ILE A 288 14.15 -2.09 3.39
CA ILE A 288 12.90 -1.84 2.67
C ILE A 288 12.71 -2.93 1.62
N ASP A 289 11.56 -3.59 1.68
CA ASP A 289 11.13 -4.61 0.73
C ASP A 289 9.66 -4.39 0.39
N THR A 290 9.39 -4.05 -0.87
CA THR A 290 8.02 -3.86 -1.38
C THR A 290 7.40 -5.13 -1.95
N GLY A 291 8.11 -6.27 -1.94
CA GLY A 291 7.59 -7.56 -2.37
C GLY A 291 7.23 -7.65 -3.85
N GLY A 292 7.73 -6.73 -4.70
CA GLY A 292 7.57 -6.80 -6.16
C GLY A 292 8.32 -7.99 -6.81
N PRO A 293 8.35 -8.08 -8.15
CA PRO A 293 7.85 -7.09 -9.12
C PRO A 293 6.33 -7.14 -9.32
N PHE A 294 5.80 -6.20 -10.11
CA PHE A 294 4.41 -6.19 -10.58
C PHE A 294 4.38 -6.20 -12.12
N VAL A 295 3.50 -7.00 -12.70
CA VAL A 295 3.24 -6.98 -14.15
C VAL A 295 2.11 -6.01 -14.39
N GLU A 296 2.36 -4.98 -15.19
CA GLU A 296 1.39 -3.94 -15.45
C GLU A 296 0.20 -4.49 -16.25
N GLU A 297 -1.01 -4.08 -15.86
CA GLU A 297 -2.22 -4.47 -16.55
C GLU A 297 -2.49 -3.57 -17.77
N CYS A 298 -1.94 -2.35 -17.75
CA CYS A 298 -2.05 -1.32 -18.77
C CYS A 298 -0.90 -0.32 -18.64
N ASP A 299 -0.71 0.47 -19.70
CA ASP A 299 0.07 1.70 -19.68
C ASP A 299 -0.52 2.66 -20.74
N ASP A 300 -0.75 3.92 -20.38
CA ASP A 300 -1.22 4.98 -21.29
C ASP A 300 -0.33 6.23 -21.28
N ALA A 301 0.96 6.03 -21.03
CA ALA A 301 2.04 7.01 -21.10
C ALA A 301 1.88 8.20 -20.15
N ASN A 302 1.09 8.05 -19.08
CA ASN A 302 0.91 9.07 -18.07
C ASN A 302 0.51 8.48 -16.70
N LEU A 303 0.26 9.34 -15.70
CA LEU A 303 -0.07 8.97 -14.32
C LEU A 303 -1.40 9.57 -13.85
N GLU A 304 -2.33 9.83 -14.76
CA GLU A 304 -3.64 10.40 -14.45
C GLU A 304 -4.65 9.29 -14.14
N ASN A 305 -5.17 9.22 -12.91
CA ASN A 305 -6.14 8.17 -12.55
C ASN A 305 -7.51 8.27 -13.27
N THR A 306 -7.72 9.26 -14.15
CA THR A 306 -9.03 9.56 -14.76
C THR A 306 -9.16 9.14 -16.21
N ASP A 307 -8.21 8.38 -16.74
CA ASP A 307 -8.20 7.86 -18.12
C ASP A 307 -8.12 6.33 -18.15
N ALA A 308 -7.38 5.71 -19.08
CA ALA A 308 -7.48 4.27 -19.34
C ALA A 308 -6.72 3.42 -18.32
N CYS A 309 -5.69 3.99 -17.70
CA CYS A 309 -4.82 3.32 -16.76
C CYS A 309 -4.69 4.11 -15.48
N LEU A 310 -4.80 3.44 -14.33
CA LEU A 310 -4.55 4.12 -13.07
C LEU A 310 -3.06 4.42 -12.93
N ALA A 311 -2.70 5.41 -12.10
CA ALA A 311 -1.33 5.68 -11.67
C ALA A 311 -0.70 4.51 -10.89
N THR A 312 -1.44 3.43 -10.67
CA THR A 312 -0.98 2.16 -10.10
C THR A 312 -0.71 1.08 -11.15
N CYS A 313 -0.84 1.41 -12.44
CA CYS A 313 -0.77 0.53 -13.61
C CYS A 313 -1.69 -0.69 -13.52
N ARG A 314 -2.85 -0.45 -12.92
CA ARG A 314 -4.02 -1.31 -12.99
C ARG A 314 -5.00 -0.71 -13.98
N ALA A 315 -5.70 -1.56 -14.71
CA ALA A 315 -6.70 -1.10 -15.67
C ALA A 315 -7.81 -0.35 -14.94
N ALA A 316 -8.12 0.87 -15.40
CA ALA A 316 -9.18 1.67 -14.81
C ALA A 316 -10.54 0.98 -15.01
N SER A 317 -11.31 0.85 -13.94
CA SER A 317 -12.54 0.06 -13.89
C SER A 317 -13.53 0.59 -12.87
N CYS A 318 -14.81 0.39 -13.15
CA CYS A 318 -15.88 0.80 -12.25
C CYS A 318 -15.72 0.26 -10.81
N GLY A 319 -15.67 1.16 -9.84
CA GLY A 319 -15.48 0.88 -8.41
C GLY A 319 -14.03 0.93 -7.95
N ASP A 320 -13.12 1.54 -8.70
CA ASP A 320 -11.69 1.62 -8.41
C ASP A 320 -11.27 2.87 -7.61
N GLY A 321 -12.20 3.78 -7.34
CA GLY A 321 -11.99 5.03 -6.61
C GLY A 321 -11.97 6.28 -7.50
N PHE A 322 -11.96 6.12 -8.84
CA PHE A 322 -11.81 7.21 -9.80
C PHE A 322 -12.90 7.20 -10.85
N VAL A 323 -13.35 8.39 -11.27
CA VAL A 323 -14.34 8.53 -12.36
C VAL A 323 -13.62 8.90 -13.63
N ARG A 324 -13.71 8.04 -14.65
CA ARG A 324 -13.11 8.29 -15.97
C ARG A 324 -13.93 9.29 -16.78
N ALA A 325 -13.31 10.42 -17.13
CA ALA A 325 -13.94 11.40 -18.00
C ALA A 325 -14.29 10.75 -19.35
N ASP A 326 -15.57 10.78 -19.72
CA ASP A 326 -16.15 10.23 -20.95
C ASP A 326 -16.39 8.70 -21.02
N HIS A 327 -16.06 7.94 -19.97
CA HIS A 327 -16.41 6.51 -19.88
C HIS A 327 -17.38 6.20 -18.73
N GLU A 328 -17.38 7.03 -17.68
CA GLU A 328 -18.10 6.76 -16.43
C GLU A 328 -18.82 8.03 -15.94
N GLU A 329 -20.06 7.88 -15.47
CA GLU A 329 -20.79 8.96 -14.79
C GLU A 329 -20.59 8.95 -13.26
N CYS A 330 -20.07 7.85 -12.74
CA CYS A 330 -19.86 7.53 -11.33
C CYS A 330 -18.91 6.35 -11.20
N ASP A 331 -18.51 6.00 -9.97
CA ASP A 331 -17.48 5.00 -9.71
C ASP A 331 -17.93 4.00 -8.62
N GLY A 332 -19.01 3.28 -8.88
CA GLY A 332 -19.59 2.30 -7.93
C GLY A 332 -20.11 2.88 -6.61
N ASN A 333 -20.03 4.20 -6.40
CA ASN A 333 -20.41 4.89 -5.18
C ASN A 333 -21.92 5.16 -5.10
N THR A 334 -22.35 5.66 -3.95
CA THR A 334 -23.74 6.07 -3.70
C THR A 334 -23.85 7.57 -3.56
N ARG A 335 -24.98 8.14 -3.97
CA ARG A 335 -25.31 9.56 -3.75
C ARG A 335 -26.70 9.72 -3.12
N SER A 336 -26.90 10.85 -2.45
CA SER A 336 -28.23 11.25 -1.99
C SER A 336 -29.10 11.72 -3.16
N CYS A 337 -30.38 11.41 -3.10
CA CYS A 337 -31.38 11.80 -4.08
C CYS A 337 -32.70 12.14 -3.38
N VAL A 338 -33.63 12.78 -4.10
CA VAL A 338 -34.98 13.05 -3.60
C VAL A 338 -35.93 12.05 -4.24
N THR A 339 -36.68 11.33 -3.41
CA THR A 339 -37.65 10.32 -3.85
C THR A 339 -38.90 10.98 -4.43
N SER A 340 -39.81 10.19 -5.02
CA SER A 340 -41.07 10.70 -5.55
C SER A 340 -42.00 11.28 -4.47
N CYS A 341 -41.88 10.84 -3.22
CA CYS A 341 -42.66 11.34 -2.09
C CYS A 341 -41.96 12.48 -1.33
N GLY A 342 -40.72 12.83 -1.70
CA GLY A 342 -39.96 13.96 -1.14
C GLY A 342 -39.01 13.61 0.01
N SER A 343 -38.90 12.32 0.38
CA SER A 343 -37.92 11.82 1.34
C SER A 343 -36.50 11.82 0.73
N LEU A 344 -35.48 11.86 1.59
CA LEU A 344 -34.08 11.73 1.18
C LEU A 344 -33.75 10.25 0.99
N GLY A 345 -33.59 9.83 -0.26
CA GLY A 345 -33.20 8.48 -0.63
C GLY A 345 -31.73 8.35 -0.99
N VAL A 346 -31.35 7.13 -1.36
CA VAL A 346 -30.01 6.79 -1.84
C VAL A 346 -30.12 6.23 -3.25
N GLU A 347 -29.29 6.73 -4.15
CA GLU A 347 -29.09 6.19 -5.48
C GLU A 347 -27.70 5.55 -5.55
N THR A 348 -27.64 4.33 -6.09
CA THR A 348 -26.41 3.57 -6.24
C THR A 348 -25.95 3.61 -7.69
N CYS A 349 -24.65 3.87 -7.89
CA CYS A 349 -23.99 3.72 -9.17
C CYS A 349 -24.04 2.25 -9.61
N GLY A 350 -24.53 1.99 -10.82
CA GLY A 350 -24.64 0.63 -11.33
C GLY A 350 -23.27 0.04 -11.73
N PRO A 351 -23.19 -1.27 -12.01
CA PRO A 351 -21.96 -1.94 -12.45
C PRO A 351 -21.47 -1.48 -13.84
N ALA A 352 -22.31 -0.75 -14.59
CA ALA A 352 -21.94 -0.10 -15.84
C ALA A 352 -21.44 1.34 -15.63
N CYS A 353 -21.10 1.73 -14.39
CA CYS A 353 -20.66 3.07 -14.02
C CYS A 353 -21.58 4.19 -14.52
N SER A 354 -22.88 3.92 -14.40
CA SER A 354 -23.95 4.85 -14.75
C SER A 354 -24.92 4.94 -13.59
N TRP A 355 -25.44 6.13 -13.34
CA TRP A 355 -26.47 6.32 -12.33
C TRP A 355 -27.76 5.61 -12.78
N SER A 356 -28.35 4.80 -11.89
CA SER A 356 -29.55 4.03 -12.24
C SER A 356 -30.77 4.89 -12.59
N GLY A 357 -30.77 6.16 -12.19
CA GLY A 357 -31.93 7.05 -12.23
C GLY A 357 -32.99 6.69 -11.17
N ILE A 358 -32.73 5.68 -10.34
CA ILE A 358 -33.66 5.16 -9.33
C ILE A 358 -33.18 5.61 -7.96
N CYS A 359 -34.00 6.44 -7.32
CA CYS A 359 -33.80 6.84 -5.94
C CYS A 359 -34.49 5.84 -5.02
N SER A 360 -33.73 4.98 -4.33
CA SER A 360 -34.30 4.08 -3.33
C SER A 360 -34.64 4.86 -2.07
N PRO A 361 -35.91 4.81 -1.61
CA PRO A 361 -36.31 5.49 -0.40
C PRO A 361 -35.71 4.81 0.85
N PRO A 362 -35.54 5.55 1.96
CA PRO A 362 -35.14 4.98 3.24
C PRO A 362 -36.27 4.12 3.83
N ALA A 363 -35.97 3.40 4.92
CA ALA A 363 -37.01 2.79 5.72
C ALA A 363 -37.81 3.85 6.49
N GLU A 364 -39.06 3.53 6.81
CA GLU A 364 -39.94 4.37 7.62
C GLU A 364 -39.33 4.82 8.94
N VAL A 365 -39.50 6.10 9.25
CA VAL A 365 -39.16 6.70 10.54
C VAL A 365 -40.41 7.31 11.14
N CYS A 366 -40.61 7.11 12.45
CA CYS A 366 -41.74 7.70 13.17
C CYS A 366 -41.69 9.24 13.18
N ASN A 367 -42.27 9.87 12.17
CA ASN A 367 -42.24 11.33 12.01
C ASN A 367 -43.53 11.88 11.35
N GLY A 368 -44.49 11.01 10.99
CA GLY A 368 -45.74 11.41 10.36
C GLY A 368 -45.63 11.77 8.88
N LEU A 369 -44.52 11.41 8.23
CA LEU A 369 -44.28 11.46 6.79
C LEU A 369 -44.33 10.03 6.20
N ASP A 370 -44.27 9.96 4.88
CA ASP A 370 -44.17 8.73 4.08
C ASP A 370 -42.69 8.68 3.64
N ASP A 371 -41.85 7.99 4.40
CA ASP A 371 -40.40 7.98 4.19
C ASP A 371 -40.01 6.91 3.16
N ASP A 372 -40.72 5.78 3.15
CA ASP A 372 -40.50 4.65 2.23
C ASP A 372 -41.30 4.73 0.91
N CYS A 373 -42.13 5.77 0.76
CA CYS A 373 -42.95 6.07 -0.41
C CYS A 373 -43.97 4.97 -0.79
N ASP A 374 -44.46 4.17 0.15
CA ASP A 374 -45.48 3.16 -0.12
C ASP A 374 -46.92 3.73 -0.16
N GLY A 375 -47.08 5.01 0.20
CA GLY A 375 -48.36 5.74 0.25
C GLY A 375 -49.06 5.70 1.61
N SER A 376 -48.46 5.05 2.60
CA SER A 376 -48.82 5.12 4.01
C SER A 376 -47.84 6.02 4.76
N ARG A 377 -47.96 6.04 6.09
CA ARG A 377 -47.18 6.92 6.97
C ARG A 377 -47.02 6.14 8.26
N ASP A 378 -45.79 5.91 8.69
CA ASP A 378 -45.43 5.20 9.91
C ASP A 378 -46.09 3.80 10.06
N GLU A 379 -46.41 3.09 8.97
CA GLU A 379 -47.17 1.83 8.99
C GLU A 379 -46.35 0.59 9.40
N THR A 380 -45.02 0.70 9.39
CA THR A 380 -44.13 -0.31 9.98
C THR A 380 -44.06 -0.24 11.51
N PHE A 381 -44.68 0.79 12.13
CA PHE A 381 -44.74 0.98 13.57
C PHE A 381 -46.09 0.52 14.19
N PRO A 382 -46.14 0.30 15.53
CA PRO A 382 -47.38 -0.08 16.22
C PRO A 382 -48.55 0.89 16.05
N CYS A 383 -48.27 2.15 15.74
CA CYS A 383 -49.25 3.18 15.41
C CYS A 383 -48.62 4.32 14.64
N ARG A 384 -49.46 5.12 13.97
CA ARG A 384 -48.99 6.31 13.24
C ARG A 384 -48.78 7.48 14.18
N ALA A 385 -47.71 8.24 14.03
CA ALA A 385 -47.38 9.35 14.92
C ALA A 385 -48.56 10.32 15.04
N GLY A 386 -49.04 10.57 16.26
CA GLY A 386 -50.19 11.44 16.51
C GLY A 386 -51.57 10.86 16.18
N ALA A 387 -51.67 9.60 15.75
CA ALA A 387 -52.95 8.92 15.62
C ALA A 387 -53.63 8.74 16.98
N GLY A 388 -54.95 8.90 17.00
CA GLY A 388 -55.78 8.60 18.17
C GLY A 388 -56.58 7.32 17.97
N ARG A 389 -56.68 6.48 19.01
CA ARG A 389 -57.64 5.37 19.04
C ARG A 389 -58.60 5.49 20.21
N ALA A 390 -59.82 5.03 20.02
CA ALA A 390 -60.79 4.92 21.10
C ALA A 390 -60.34 3.87 22.12
N CYS A 391 -60.49 4.20 23.39
CA CYS A 391 -60.10 3.35 24.52
C CYS A 391 -61.07 3.60 25.69
N ALA A 392 -60.94 2.80 26.75
CA ALA A 392 -61.59 3.05 28.03
C ALA A 392 -60.51 3.40 29.07
N ASN A 393 -60.72 4.47 29.83
CA ASN A 393 -59.84 4.84 30.93
C ASN A 393 -60.03 3.90 32.13
N ALA A 394 -59.27 4.11 33.21
CA ALA A 394 -59.35 3.29 34.43
C ALA A 394 -60.74 3.31 35.11
N CYS A 395 -61.62 4.22 34.70
CA CYS A 395 -62.98 4.40 35.21
C CYS A 395 -64.06 3.93 34.22
N ASP A 396 -63.68 3.10 33.23
CA ASP A 396 -64.54 2.59 32.17
C ASP A 396 -65.21 3.69 31.33
N ARG A 397 -64.63 4.91 31.30
CA ARG A 397 -65.12 6.04 30.49
C ARG A 397 -64.45 6.06 29.12
N PRO A 398 -65.19 6.45 28.05
CA PRO A 398 -64.62 6.55 26.71
C PRO A 398 -63.59 7.67 26.66
N GLY A 399 -62.38 7.35 26.22
CA GLY A 399 -61.29 8.29 25.99
C GLY A 399 -60.62 8.08 24.64
N THR A 400 -59.58 8.87 24.40
CA THR A 400 -58.68 8.70 23.26
C THR A 400 -57.27 8.44 23.77
N GLU A 401 -56.64 7.39 23.27
CA GLU A 401 -55.23 7.12 23.48
C GLU A 401 -54.46 7.65 22.27
N LEU A 402 -53.41 8.41 22.51
CA LEU A 402 -52.59 8.99 21.46
C LEU A 402 -51.35 8.13 21.21
N CYS A 403 -51.00 8.00 19.94
CA CYS A 403 -49.72 7.48 19.51
C CYS A 403 -48.66 8.56 19.71
N ASP A 404 -47.64 8.25 20.52
CA ASP A 404 -46.56 9.18 20.85
C ASP A 404 -45.56 9.35 19.69
N THR A 405 -44.55 10.21 19.91
CA THR A 405 -43.49 10.49 18.92
C THR A 405 -42.50 9.35 18.73
N THR A 406 -42.68 8.23 19.45
CA THR A 406 -41.94 6.99 19.26
C THR A 406 -42.79 5.92 18.56
N CYS A 407 -43.98 6.32 18.10
CA CYS A 407 -44.97 5.47 17.45
C CYS A 407 -45.40 4.30 18.34
N ASN A 408 -45.44 4.54 19.64
CA ASN A 408 -46.04 3.66 20.62
C ASN A 408 -47.33 4.28 21.14
N TRP A 409 -48.29 3.42 21.44
CA TRP A 409 -49.47 3.85 22.16
C TRP A 409 -49.05 4.27 23.57
N SER A 410 -49.47 5.47 23.99
CA SER A 410 -49.04 6.08 25.25
C SER A 410 -49.36 5.24 26.50
N GLY A 411 -50.26 4.26 26.38
CA GLY A 411 -50.80 3.50 27.51
C GLY A 411 -51.79 4.31 28.35
N ALA A 412 -51.98 5.59 28.04
CA ALA A 412 -52.84 6.52 28.74
C ALA A 412 -54.09 6.79 27.90
N CYS A 413 -55.24 6.35 28.40
CA CYS A 413 -56.53 6.60 27.80
C CYS A 413 -57.19 7.78 28.50
N CYS A 414 -57.34 8.91 27.80
CA CYS A 414 -57.76 10.17 28.42
C CYS A 414 -58.96 10.76 27.70
N ALA A 415 -59.95 11.25 28.45
CA ALA A 415 -61.03 12.05 27.90
C ALA A 415 -60.50 13.43 27.49
N ALA A 416 -61.21 14.11 26.59
CA ALA A 416 -60.82 15.47 26.18
C ALA A 416 -61.09 16.53 27.27
N THR A 417 -61.85 16.18 28.30
CA THR A 417 -62.25 17.07 29.39
C THR A 417 -62.70 16.22 30.58
N GLU A 418 -62.31 16.63 31.78
CA GLU A 418 -62.84 16.13 33.06
C GLU A 418 -64.38 16.03 33.07
N LEU A 419 -64.90 14.97 33.69
CA LEU A 419 -66.33 14.71 33.78
C LEU A 419 -66.82 14.91 35.21
N CYS A 420 -67.49 16.04 35.46
CA CYS A 420 -68.00 16.42 36.78
C CYS A 420 -69.16 15.54 37.28
N ASP A 421 -68.88 14.30 37.69
CA ASP A 421 -69.89 13.36 38.17
C ASP A 421 -69.62 12.78 39.57
N CYS A 422 -68.66 13.36 40.30
CA CYS A 422 -68.27 12.95 41.66
C CYS A 422 -67.78 11.50 41.72
N GLY A 423 -67.34 10.94 40.59
CA GLY A 423 -66.81 9.59 40.47
C GLY A 423 -65.46 9.39 41.15
N ARG A 424 -64.76 10.46 41.54
CA ARG A 424 -63.38 10.45 42.03
C ARG A 424 -62.42 9.78 41.06
N CYS A 425 -62.59 10.10 39.79
CA CYS A 425 -61.79 9.64 38.67
C CYS A 425 -61.00 10.81 38.09
N ASP A 426 -59.79 10.53 37.62
CA ASP A 426 -58.98 11.42 36.80
C ASP A 426 -59.31 11.08 35.33
N ASP A 427 -60.34 11.76 34.80
CA ASP A 427 -60.92 11.39 33.52
C ASP A 427 -60.11 11.90 32.32
N ASP A 428 -59.38 13.01 32.46
CA ASP A 428 -58.52 13.59 31.42
C ASP A 428 -57.01 13.39 31.63
N CYS A 429 -56.63 12.62 32.66
CA CYS A 429 -55.27 12.18 32.98
C CYS A 429 -54.28 13.31 33.31
N ASP A 430 -54.74 14.44 33.83
CA ASP A 430 -53.85 15.55 34.21
C ASP A 430 -53.23 15.36 35.61
N GLY A 431 -53.62 14.30 36.31
CA GLY A 431 -53.16 13.94 37.65
C GLY A 431 -53.99 14.56 38.78
N LEU A 432 -55.05 15.28 38.45
CA LEU A 432 -56.04 15.80 39.37
C LEU A 432 -57.33 14.97 39.26
N THR A 433 -58.33 15.28 40.07
CA THR A 433 -59.54 14.46 40.17
C THR A 433 -60.69 15.42 40.39
N ASP A 434 -61.69 15.38 39.49
CA ASP A 434 -62.86 16.25 39.52
C ASP A 434 -62.50 17.76 39.60
N GLU A 435 -61.39 18.21 39.00
CA GLU A 435 -61.00 19.62 39.02
C GLU A 435 -61.82 20.47 38.04
N GLY A 436 -61.94 21.77 38.35
CA GLY A 436 -62.83 22.66 37.59
C GLY A 436 -64.33 22.40 37.79
N CYS A 437 -64.69 21.35 38.55
CA CYS A 437 -66.06 21.00 38.89
C CYS A 437 -66.58 21.74 40.14
N VAL A 438 -67.91 21.85 40.25
CA VAL A 438 -68.54 22.32 41.49
C VAL A 438 -68.29 21.26 42.57
N PRO A 439 -67.88 21.64 43.81
CA PRO A 439 -67.59 20.66 44.85
C PRO A 439 -68.76 19.72 45.09
N CYS A 440 -68.45 18.44 45.00
CA CYS A 440 -69.20 17.38 45.66
C CYS A 440 -69.03 17.53 47.18
#